data_AF-A0AA97FFZ4-F1
#
_entry.id   AF-A0AA97FFZ4-F1
#
_cell.length_a   1.000
_cell.length_b   1.000
_cell.length_c   1.000
_cell.angle_alpha   90.00
_cell.angle_beta   90.00
_cell.angle_gamma   90.00
#
_symmetry.space_group_name_H-M   'P 1'
#
loop_
_entity.id
_entity.type
_entity.pdbx_description
1 polymer ?
#
loop_
_entity_poly.entity_id
_entity_poly.type
_entity_poly.pdbx_seq_one_letter_code
_entity_poly.pdbx_strand_id
1 'polypeptide(L)'
;MPTDAEDVGRADGGRAGSRGDPGPAPGAGDPANAGSSGPESSGLRDIPGARDAEHRATPDPDTAARLGAQIRALRKARGLTLARVASATGLSHPFLSQVERGIHQPSLGSLRRIAVALETSPIELIAAADPPAARGVRVEVLRAGEGAVPEGFSSGTARMLAHGARGFHPLEVDVSRADPGELFVHAEGEFLYALSGAVRVELDGVVHALAPGDSTFYAGGVAHRWWTLDDAPARLLVVKETVRR
;
A
#
# COMPACT_ATOMS: atom_id res chain seq x y z
N MET A 1 -27.78 -25.00 -52.01
CA MET A 1 -27.62 -26.41 -52.43
C MET A 1 -26.89 -27.13 -51.31
N PRO A 2 -27.43 -28.26 -50.81
CA PRO A 2 -27.31 -28.72 -49.42
C PRO A 2 -26.51 -30.03 -49.27
N THR A 3 -26.23 -30.41 -48.02
CA THR A 3 -26.14 -31.80 -47.47
C THR A 3 -26.06 -31.60 -45.94
N ASP A 4 -27.04 -31.85 -45.06
CA ASP A 4 -27.96 -32.98 -44.79
C ASP A 4 -27.32 -34.31 -44.38
N ALA A 5 -27.95 -34.90 -43.35
CA ALA A 5 -27.88 -36.24 -42.73
C ALA A 5 -26.82 -36.44 -41.61
N GLU A 6 -27.15 -36.64 -40.32
CA GLU A 6 -28.06 -37.58 -39.59
C GLU A 6 -27.36 -38.85 -39.05
N ASP A 7 -27.97 -39.41 -37.99
CA ASP A 7 -27.87 -40.78 -37.41
C ASP A 7 -26.98 -40.94 -36.15
N VAL A 8 -27.52 -40.90 -34.92
CA VAL A 8 -28.29 -41.90 -34.12
C VAL A 8 -27.48 -43.15 -33.72
N GLY A 9 -27.40 -43.40 -32.40
CA GLY A 9 -26.96 -44.67 -31.81
C GLY A 9 -27.27 -44.74 -30.31
N ARG A 10 -28.14 -45.67 -29.92
CA ARG A 10 -28.86 -45.79 -28.65
C ARG A 10 -28.50 -47.10 -27.93
N ALA A 11 -28.43 -47.06 -26.59
CA ALA A 11 -28.60 -48.16 -25.58
C ALA A 11 -27.62 -49.36 -25.67
N ASP A 12 -27.40 -50.22 -24.68
CA ASP A 12 -28.08 -50.57 -23.42
C ASP A 12 -27.12 -51.43 -22.55
N GLY A 13 -27.46 -51.71 -21.28
CA GLY A 13 -27.13 -53.02 -20.69
C GLY A 13 -26.34 -53.11 -19.36
N GLY A 14 -27.01 -52.82 -18.25
CA GLY A 14 -27.22 -53.67 -17.05
C GLY A 14 -26.08 -54.43 -16.33
N ARG A 15 -26.08 -54.34 -14.97
CA ARG A 15 -26.48 -55.48 -14.10
C ARG A 15 -26.66 -55.07 -12.63
N ALA A 16 -27.64 -55.72 -12.01
CA ALA A 16 -28.06 -55.62 -10.62
C ALA A 16 -27.64 -56.84 -9.78
N GLY A 17 -27.65 -56.67 -8.45
CA GLY A 17 -27.69 -57.73 -7.42
C GLY A 17 -26.77 -57.41 -6.23
N SER A 18 -27.12 -57.57 -4.96
CA SER A 18 -28.36 -57.97 -4.28
C SER A 18 -28.21 -57.72 -2.77
N ARG A 19 -29.35 -57.35 -2.17
CA ARG A 19 -29.75 -57.24 -0.76
C ARG A 19 -29.09 -58.20 0.26
N GLY A 20 -28.95 -57.68 1.49
CA GLY A 20 -28.92 -58.46 2.73
C GLY A 20 -28.85 -57.56 3.98
N ASP A 21 -29.99 -57.36 4.65
CA ASP A 21 -30.13 -56.92 6.05
C ASP A 21 -31.34 -57.72 6.63
N PRO A 22 -31.37 -58.12 7.91
CA PRO A 22 -31.80 -57.22 8.99
C PRO A 22 -31.10 -57.41 10.37
N GLY A 23 -31.18 -56.35 11.22
CA GLY A 23 -30.67 -56.26 12.60
C GLY A 23 -31.35 -57.14 13.68
N PRO A 24 -31.22 -56.84 15.00
CA PRO A 24 -31.79 -55.60 15.58
C PRO A 24 -30.96 -54.89 16.69
N ALA A 25 -31.35 -53.64 16.97
CA ALA A 25 -30.97 -52.81 18.13
C ALA A 25 -31.81 -53.18 19.39
N PRO A 26 -31.59 -52.65 20.63
CA PRO A 26 -31.73 -51.21 20.94
C PRO A 26 -30.88 -50.62 22.10
N GLY A 27 -30.91 -49.29 22.22
CA GLY A 27 -30.48 -48.52 23.41
C GLY A 27 -30.03 -47.10 23.01
N ALA A 28 -30.93 -46.23 22.52
CA ALA A 28 -31.75 -45.30 23.32
C ALA A 28 -30.95 -44.31 24.19
N GLY A 29 -30.83 -43.07 23.70
CA GLY A 29 -30.34 -41.91 24.46
C GLY A 29 -29.91 -40.74 23.56
N ASP A 30 -30.87 -39.94 23.11
CA ASP A 30 -30.73 -38.62 22.46
C ASP A 30 -31.40 -37.57 23.39
N PRO A 31 -31.30 -36.23 23.22
CA PRO A 31 -30.24 -35.37 22.66
C PRO A 31 -29.95 -34.09 23.54
N ALA A 32 -29.04 -33.24 23.04
CA ALA A 32 -28.94 -31.78 23.24
C ALA A 32 -28.44 -31.18 24.60
N ASN A 33 -27.27 -30.52 24.55
CA ASN A 33 -27.10 -29.04 24.54
C ASN A 33 -25.79 -28.58 25.23
N ALA A 34 -25.06 -27.72 24.51
CA ALA A 34 -24.10 -26.68 24.92
C ALA A 34 -23.12 -26.92 26.08
N GLY A 35 -21.82 -26.83 25.77
CA GLY A 35 -20.76 -26.63 26.75
C GLY A 35 -19.39 -26.47 26.10
N SER A 36 -19.07 -25.26 25.65
CA SER A 36 -17.74 -24.84 25.22
C SER A 36 -16.70 -24.96 26.34
N SER A 37 -15.54 -25.55 26.08
CA SER A 37 -14.32 -25.33 26.90
C SER A 37 -13.07 -25.71 26.09
N GLY A 38 -12.62 -24.80 25.22
CA GLY A 38 -11.25 -24.81 24.71
C GLY A 38 -10.28 -24.29 25.78
N PRO A 39 -8.98 -24.63 25.71
CA PRO A 39 -8.00 -24.18 26.69
C PRO A 39 -7.85 -22.66 26.67
N GLU A 40 -7.75 -22.11 27.86
CA GLU A 40 -7.89 -20.71 28.22
C GLU A 40 -6.89 -19.79 27.50
N SER A 41 -7.43 -18.82 26.76
CA SER A 41 -6.70 -17.65 26.25
C SER A 41 -6.50 -16.62 27.37
N SER A 42 -5.60 -16.94 28.31
CA SER A 42 -5.15 -16.00 29.33
C SER A 42 -3.81 -15.41 28.91
N GLY A 43 -3.81 -14.17 28.40
CA GLY A 43 -2.56 -13.44 28.13
C GLY A 43 -2.62 -12.21 27.22
N LEU A 44 -3.74 -11.89 26.60
CA LEU A 44 -3.84 -10.71 25.73
C LEU A 44 -5.05 -9.82 26.08
N ARG A 45 -5.09 -9.32 27.32
CA ARG A 45 -6.05 -8.31 27.75
C ARG A 45 -5.30 -7.27 28.57
N ASP A 46 -4.64 -6.36 27.86
CA ASP A 46 -4.46 -4.96 28.23
C ASP A 46 -3.59 -4.29 27.16
N ILE A 47 -4.21 -3.91 26.04
CA ILE A 47 -3.67 -2.87 25.15
C ILE A 47 -4.44 -1.59 25.48
N PRO A 48 -3.84 -0.62 26.19
CA PRO A 48 -4.47 0.67 26.42
C PRO A 48 -4.66 1.42 25.10
N GLY A 49 -5.86 1.99 24.86
CA GLY A 49 -6.08 3.03 23.83
C GLY A 49 -7.00 2.69 22.65
N ALA A 50 -7.84 1.66 22.73
CA ALA A 50 -8.72 1.26 21.61
C ALA A 50 -9.97 2.14 21.39
N ARG A 51 -10.02 3.40 21.84
CA ARG A 51 -11.18 4.26 21.63
C ARG A 51 -10.77 5.66 21.22
N ASP A 52 -11.43 6.13 20.15
CA ASP A 52 -11.47 7.47 19.58
C ASP A 52 -10.68 7.64 18.26
N ALA A 53 -11.05 6.83 17.27
CA ALA A 53 -10.69 7.02 15.87
C ALA A 53 -11.68 7.98 15.19
N GLU A 54 -11.62 9.26 15.51
CA GLU A 54 -12.22 10.33 14.69
C GLU A 54 -11.51 11.66 14.95
N HIS A 55 -10.20 11.69 14.70
CA HIS A 55 -9.47 12.95 14.55
C HIS A 55 -9.06 13.10 13.09
N ARG A 56 -9.85 13.87 12.33
CA ARG A 56 -9.43 14.42 11.04
C ARG A 56 -8.22 15.30 11.33
N ALA A 57 -7.01 14.74 11.20
CA ALA A 57 -5.77 15.46 11.46
C ALA A 57 -5.67 16.63 10.47
N THR A 58 -5.90 17.84 10.95
CA THR A 58 -5.47 19.05 10.25
C THR A 58 -3.94 18.97 10.10
N PRO A 59 -3.38 19.21 8.91
CA PRO A 59 -1.93 19.17 8.74
C PRO A 59 -1.27 20.12 9.75
N ASP A 60 -0.36 19.57 10.55
CA ASP A 60 0.48 20.34 11.48
C ASP A 60 1.20 21.45 10.68
N PRO A 61 1.00 22.75 11.01
CA PRO A 61 1.65 23.87 10.34
C PRO A 61 3.17 23.73 10.26
N ASP A 62 3.77 23.08 11.26
CA ASP A 62 5.21 22.83 11.28
C ASP A 62 5.64 21.80 10.23
N THR A 63 4.74 20.91 9.77
CA THR A 63 5.05 19.92 8.73
C THR A 63 5.32 20.58 7.38
N ALA A 64 4.48 21.54 6.97
CA ALA A 64 4.69 22.27 5.72
C ALA A 64 5.99 23.10 5.77
N ALA A 65 6.28 23.72 6.92
CA ALA A 65 7.53 24.45 7.16
C ALA A 65 8.77 23.53 7.10
N ARG A 66 8.73 22.37 7.75
CA ARG A 66 9.82 21.38 7.72
C ARG A 66 10.04 20.85 6.31
N LEU A 67 8.97 20.50 5.59
CA LEU A 67 9.07 20.02 4.20
C LEU A 67 9.67 21.09 3.28
N GLY A 68 9.19 22.34 3.39
CA GLY A 68 9.75 23.47 2.66
C GLY A 68 11.23 23.70 2.95
N ALA A 69 11.62 23.62 4.22
CA ALA A 69 13.01 23.74 4.64
C ALA A 69 13.90 22.62 4.07
N GLN A 70 13.42 21.38 4.03
CA GLN A 70 14.16 20.26 3.43
C GLN A 70 14.31 20.42 1.92
N ILE A 71 13.23 20.78 1.20
CA ILE A 71 13.29 21.08 -0.24
C ILE A 71 14.34 22.16 -0.52
N ARG A 72 14.33 23.25 0.26
CA ARG A 72 15.30 24.34 0.14
C ARG A 72 16.72 23.91 0.42
N ALA A 73 16.95 23.16 1.50
CA ALA A 73 18.26 22.67 1.89
C ALA A 73 18.84 21.76 0.80
N LEU A 74 18.04 20.82 0.32
CA LEU A 74 18.41 19.86 -0.70
C LEU A 74 18.69 20.53 -2.06
N ARG A 75 17.87 21.50 -2.46
CA ARG A 75 18.11 22.32 -3.66
C ARG A 75 19.46 23.04 -3.58
N LYS A 76 19.74 23.70 -2.44
CA LYS A 76 21.00 24.42 -2.22
C LYS A 76 22.20 23.48 -2.21
N ALA A 77 22.08 22.30 -1.60
CA ALA A 77 23.14 21.29 -1.59
C ALA A 77 23.52 20.82 -3.00
N ARG A 78 22.57 20.81 -3.94
CA ARG A 78 22.82 20.54 -5.37
C ARG A 78 23.25 21.77 -6.19
N GLY A 79 23.45 22.93 -5.57
CA GLY A 79 23.82 24.16 -6.28
C GLY A 79 22.75 24.68 -7.25
N LEU A 80 21.50 24.26 -7.10
CA LEU A 80 20.42 24.63 -8.03
C LEU A 80 19.79 25.97 -7.62
N THR A 81 19.57 26.86 -8.59
CA THR A 81 18.78 28.07 -8.37
C THR A 81 17.28 27.74 -8.38
N LEU A 82 16.48 28.59 -7.74
CA LEU A 82 15.02 28.40 -7.73
C LEU A 82 14.43 28.52 -9.14
N ALA A 83 15.01 29.37 -10.00
CA ALA A 83 14.69 29.46 -11.42
C ALA A 83 14.97 28.15 -12.19
N ARG A 84 16.08 27.46 -11.89
CA ARG A 84 16.40 26.18 -12.52
C ARG A 84 15.40 25.10 -12.13
N VAL A 85 15.01 25.03 -10.85
CA VAL A 85 13.98 24.09 -10.40
C VAL A 85 12.62 24.45 -11.00
N ALA A 86 12.25 25.73 -11.08
CA ALA A 86 11.02 26.18 -11.76
C ALA A 86 10.96 25.68 -13.21
N SER A 87 12.06 25.86 -13.96
CA SER A 87 12.17 25.37 -15.34
C SER A 87 12.05 23.85 -15.44
N ALA A 88 12.70 23.11 -14.55
CA ALA A 88 12.70 21.63 -14.58
C ALA A 88 11.35 21.03 -14.17
N THR A 89 10.61 21.70 -13.29
CA THR A 89 9.33 21.22 -12.74
C THR A 89 8.10 21.73 -13.50
N GLY A 90 8.25 22.79 -14.30
CA GLY A 90 7.14 23.53 -14.88
C GLY A 90 6.30 24.29 -13.84
N LEU A 91 6.79 24.43 -12.61
CA LEU A 91 6.12 25.17 -11.54
C LEU A 91 6.58 26.63 -11.52
N SER A 92 5.69 27.54 -11.10
CA SER A 92 6.03 28.96 -11.06
C SER A 92 7.05 29.28 -9.97
N HIS A 93 7.93 30.25 -10.24
CA HIS A 93 8.91 30.73 -9.26
C HIS A 93 8.27 31.24 -7.96
N PRO A 94 7.15 32.00 -7.98
CA PRO A 94 6.44 32.37 -6.77
C PRO A 94 5.94 31.15 -5.99
N PHE A 95 5.36 30.15 -6.65
CA PHE A 95 4.86 28.94 -6.00
C PHE A 95 5.98 28.19 -5.28
N LEU A 96 7.10 27.91 -5.97
CA LEU A 96 8.25 27.22 -5.36
C LEU A 96 8.83 28.00 -4.17
N SER A 97 8.87 29.34 -4.26
CA SER A 97 9.30 30.19 -3.14
C SER A 97 8.37 30.12 -1.93
N GLN A 98 7.05 30.01 -2.14
CA GLN A 98 6.09 29.82 -1.05
C GLN A 98 6.21 28.42 -0.43
N VAL A 99 6.43 27.39 -1.26
CA VAL A 99 6.68 26.01 -0.80
C VAL A 99 7.93 25.94 0.08
N GLU A 100 9.07 26.49 -0.38
CA GLU A 100 10.32 26.48 0.40
C GLU A 100 10.25 27.25 1.72
N ARG A 101 9.26 28.14 1.87
CA ARG A 101 8.99 28.89 3.10
C ARG A 101 7.92 28.25 3.98
N GLY A 102 7.33 27.14 3.56
CA GLY A 102 6.24 26.48 4.28
C GLY A 102 4.90 27.19 4.21
N ILE A 103 4.75 28.18 3.33
CA ILE A 103 3.51 28.96 3.20
C ILE A 103 2.46 28.18 2.38
N HIS A 104 2.91 27.34 1.45
CA HIS A 104 2.05 26.43 0.71
C HIS A 104 2.54 25.00 0.81
N GLN A 105 1.61 24.09 1.07
CA GLN A 105 1.85 22.66 0.96
C GLN A 105 1.65 22.25 -0.52
N PRO A 106 2.67 21.68 -1.19
CA PRO A 106 2.51 21.25 -2.56
C PRO A 106 1.54 20.06 -2.63
N SER A 107 0.72 20.01 -3.68
CA SER A 107 0.03 18.76 -4.04
C SER A 107 1.05 17.66 -4.31
N LEU A 108 0.69 16.39 -4.15
CA LEU A 108 1.65 15.32 -4.43
C LEU A 108 2.19 15.37 -5.86
N GLY A 109 1.36 15.63 -6.87
CA GLY A 109 1.85 15.77 -8.24
C GLY A 109 2.90 16.88 -8.38
N SER A 110 2.79 17.94 -7.57
CA SER A 110 3.81 18.99 -7.50
C SER A 110 5.04 18.52 -6.71
N LEU A 111 4.86 17.83 -5.58
CA LEU A 111 5.94 17.26 -4.77
C LEU A 111 6.75 16.22 -5.55
N ARG A 112 6.11 15.36 -6.36
CA ARG A 112 6.77 14.43 -7.29
C ARG A 112 7.64 15.16 -8.28
N ARG A 113 7.10 16.18 -8.95
CA ARG A 113 7.89 16.99 -9.90
C ARG A 113 9.10 17.64 -9.22
N ILE A 114 8.90 18.21 -8.04
CA ILE A 114 9.99 18.78 -7.22
C ILE A 114 11.01 17.70 -6.85
N ALA A 115 10.58 16.54 -6.38
CA ALA A 115 11.45 15.44 -5.98
C ALA A 115 12.29 14.93 -7.16
N VAL A 116 11.68 14.71 -8.33
CA VAL A 116 12.38 14.32 -9.56
C VAL A 116 13.41 15.37 -9.97
N ALA A 117 13.03 16.66 -9.97
CA ALA A 117 13.96 17.75 -10.29
C ALA A 117 15.10 17.90 -9.27
N LEU A 118 14.89 17.39 -8.06
CA LEU A 118 15.88 17.29 -6.99
C LEU A 118 16.39 15.86 -6.85
N GLU A 119 16.30 15.00 -7.86
CA GLU A 119 16.88 13.64 -7.88
C GLU A 119 16.65 12.84 -6.57
N THR A 120 15.43 12.86 -6.07
CA THR A 120 14.98 12.18 -4.84
C THR A 120 13.53 11.75 -5.04
N SER A 121 12.90 11.16 -4.03
CA SER A 121 11.46 10.87 -4.06
C SER A 121 10.65 11.71 -3.06
N PRO A 122 9.32 11.77 -3.26
CA PRO A 122 8.44 12.39 -2.27
C PRO A 122 8.60 11.79 -0.87
N ILE A 123 8.81 10.47 -0.78
CA ILE A 123 8.91 9.81 0.54
C ILE A 123 10.20 10.19 1.25
N GLU A 124 11.32 10.30 0.53
CA GLU A 124 12.60 10.74 1.09
C GLU A 124 12.48 12.18 1.59
N LEU A 125 11.81 13.06 0.85
CA LEU A 125 11.56 14.44 1.27
C LEU A 125 10.69 14.53 2.51
N ILE A 126 9.61 13.72 2.58
CA ILE A 126 8.72 13.67 3.74
C ILE A 126 9.46 13.12 4.96
N ALA A 127 10.16 11.99 4.81
CA ALA A 127 10.92 11.37 5.90
C ALA A 127 12.09 12.25 6.38
N ALA A 128 12.72 13.02 5.49
CA ALA A 128 13.71 14.03 5.86
C ALA A 128 13.08 15.22 6.60
N ALA A 129 11.80 15.53 6.33
CA ALA A 129 11.06 16.60 6.97
C ALA A 129 10.48 16.21 8.34
N ASP A 130 10.59 14.94 8.73
CA ASP A 130 10.20 14.51 10.06
C ASP A 130 10.96 15.28 11.14
N PRO A 131 10.30 15.55 12.28
CA PRO A 131 10.87 16.37 13.34
C PRO A 131 12.20 15.77 13.83
N PRO A 132 13.15 16.61 14.30
CA PRO A 132 14.44 16.14 14.80
C PRO A 132 14.32 15.07 15.88
N ALA A 133 13.24 15.06 16.66
CA ALA A 133 12.94 14.05 17.66
C ALA A 133 12.76 12.63 17.08
N ALA A 134 12.41 12.49 15.80
CA ALA A 134 12.37 11.20 15.11
C ALA A 134 13.76 10.73 14.64
N ARG A 135 14.78 11.62 14.60
CA ARG A 135 16.13 11.28 14.15
C ARG A 135 16.93 10.65 15.28
N GLY A 136 17.50 9.47 15.03
CA GLY A 136 18.35 8.77 16.00
C GLY A 136 17.59 7.97 17.08
N VAL A 137 16.25 7.90 16.97
CA VAL A 137 15.44 7.02 17.81
C VAL A 137 15.72 5.56 17.45
N ARG A 138 16.27 4.81 18.40
CA ARG A 138 16.57 3.37 18.23
C ARG A 138 15.30 2.50 18.21
N VAL A 139 14.27 2.92 18.94
CA VAL A 139 13.00 2.18 19.07
C VAL A 139 11.86 3.16 18.91
N GLU A 140 11.06 2.95 17.87
CA GLU A 140 9.86 3.72 17.58
C GLU A 140 8.66 2.77 17.61
N VAL A 141 7.55 3.23 18.17
CA VAL A 141 6.27 2.50 18.16
C VAL A 141 5.22 3.45 17.59
N LEU A 142 4.73 3.15 16.40
CA LEU A 142 3.58 3.81 15.80
C LEU A 142 2.32 3.01 16.05
N ARG A 143 1.23 3.70 16.37
CA ARG A 143 -0.09 3.11 16.52
C ARG A 143 -0.88 3.19 15.21
N ALA A 144 -1.92 2.36 15.11
CA ALA A 144 -2.84 2.44 13.98
C ALA A 144 -3.47 3.84 13.91
N GLY A 145 -3.54 4.40 12.71
CA GLY A 145 -4.02 5.77 12.48
C GLY A 145 -2.94 6.86 12.57
N GLU A 146 -1.74 6.54 13.06
CA GLU A 146 -0.59 7.45 13.04
C GLU A 146 0.18 7.38 11.71
N GLY A 147 1.02 8.39 11.45
CA GLY A 147 1.91 8.43 10.30
C GLY A 147 1.25 8.79 8.97
N ALA A 148 0.05 9.38 8.99
CA ALA A 148 -0.64 9.80 7.77
C ALA A 148 0.26 10.67 6.87
N VAL A 149 0.34 10.32 5.59
CA VAL A 149 1.02 11.16 4.59
C VAL A 149 0.02 12.09 3.89
N PRO A 150 0.48 13.19 3.25
CA PRO A 150 -0.41 14.09 2.53
C PRO A 150 -1.29 13.36 1.50
N GLU A 151 -2.53 13.84 1.34
CA GLU A 151 -3.50 13.27 0.41
C GLU A 151 -2.94 13.17 -1.02
N GLY A 152 -3.38 12.11 -1.70
CA GLY A 152 -3.02 11.81 -3.08
C GLY A 152 -1.75 10.96 -3.23
N PHE A 153 -1.02 10.65 -2.15
CA PHE A 153 0.19 9.78 -2.16
C PHE A 153 -0.05 8.48 -2.93
N SER A 154 -1.20 7.86 -2.67
CA SER A 154 -1.77 6.77 -3.44
C SER A 154 -3.13 7.17 -4.01
N SER A 155 -3.75 6.28 -4.78
CA SER A 155 -5.16 6.41 -5.16
C SER A 155 -6.13 6.44 -3.97
N GLY A 156 -5.71 5.95 -2.80
CA GLY A 156 -6.47 5.95 -1.56
C GLY A 156 -5.71 6.71 -0.46
N THR A 157 -5.59 6.10 0.71
CA THR A 157 -4.78 6.64 1.80
C THR A 157 -3.39 6.03 1.79
N ALA A 158 -2.44 6.71 2.43
CA ALA A 158 -1.17 6.11 2.78
C ALA A 158 -0.73 6.61 4.15
N ARG A 159 0.08 5.80 4.83
CA ARG A 159 0.74 6.16 6.09
C ARG A 159 2.15 5.61 6.13
N MET A 160 3.08 6.39 6.66
CA MET A 160 4.39 5.89 7.06
C MET A 160 4.26 5.02 8.30
N LEU A 161 4.97 3.90 8.31
CA LEU A 161 4.99 2.96 9.43
C LEU A 161 6.23 3.14 10.32
N ALA A 162 7.14 4.04 9.93
CA ALA A 162 8.28 4.49 10.71
C ALA A 162 8.71 5.87 10.22
N HIS A 163 9.06 6.77 11.14
CA HIS A 163 9.53 8.13 10.81
C HIS A 163 11.05 8.20 10.70
N GLY A 164 11.52 9.25 10.03
CA GLY A 164 12.91 9.64 9.92
C GLY A 164 13.64 9.01 8.74
N ALA A 165 14.83 9.56 8.46
CA ALA A 165 15.76 9.03 7.47
C ALA A 165 16.34 7.70 7.97
N ARG A 166 15.66 6.60 7.63
CA ARG A 166 16.07 5.21 7.92
C ARG A 166 16.75 4.61 6.69
N GLY A 167 17.18 3.35 6.77
CA GLY A 167 17.68 2.62 5.59
C GLY A 167 16.57 2.19 4.62
N PHE A 168 15.32 2.29 5.06
CA PHE A 168 14.11 2.00 4.31
C PHE A 168 12.93 2.79 4.89
N HIS A 169 11.90 3.00 4.07
CA HIS A 169 10.65 3.67 4.42
C HIS A 169 9.50 2.68 4.26
N PRO A 170 8.98 2.10 5.36
CA PRO A 170 7.81 1.24 5.31
C PRO A 170 6.54 2.11 5.28
N LEU A 171 5.60 1.76 4.42
CA LEU A 171 4.32 2.41 4.25
C LEU A 171 3.19 1.38 4.22
N GLU A 172 2.05 1.74 4.77
CA GLU A 172 0.78 1.09 4.41
C GLU A 172 0.06 1.97 3.41
N VAL A 173 -0.47 1.35 2.36
CA VAL A 173 -1.15 2.02 1.25
C VAL A 173 -2.50 1.35 1.00
N ASP A 174 -3.58 2.12 1.11
CA ASP A 174 -4.88 1.71 0.59
C ASP A 174 -4.96 2.05 -0.91
N VAL A 175 -5.39 1.07 -1.70
CA VAL A 175 -5.56 1.16 -3.15
C VAL A 175 -7.04 1.05 -3.46
N SER A 176 -7.59 2.07 -4.11
CA SER A 176 -9.01 2.19 -4.46
C SER A 176 -9.24 2.49 -5.94
N ARG A 177 -8.16 2.69 -6.71
CA ARG A 177 -8.24 3.00 -8.13
C ARG A 177 -8.28 1.73 -8.96
N ALA A 178 -9.27 1.68 -9.84
CA ALA A 178 -9.50 0.64 -10.85
C ALA A 178 -8.65 0.78 -12.12
N ASP A 179 -8.29 2.01 -12.49
CA ASP A 179 -7.46 2.26 -13.66
C ASP A 179 -5.95 2.18 -13.35
N PRO A 180 -5.10 1.85 -14.33
CA PRO A 180 -3.66 1.71 -14.08
C PRO A 180 -2.97 2.98 -13.57
N GLY A 181 -3.54 4.17 -13.79
CA GLY A 181 -2.92 5.43 -13.41
C GLY A 181 -1.57 5.70 -14.08
N GLU A 182 -0.76 6.53 -13.41
CA GLU A 182 0.58 6.95 -13.85
C GLU A 182 1.62 5.82 -13.66
N LEU A 183 2.58 5.75 -14.59
CA LEU A 183 3.74 4.88 -14.48
C LEU A 183 4.86 5.61 -13.71
N PHE A 184 5.46 4.93 -12.74
CA PHE A 184 6.52 5.48 -11.89
C PHE A 184 7.87 4.85 -12.21
N VAL A 185 8.91 5.67 -12.15
CA VAL A 185 10.30 5.25 -12.17
C VAL A 185 11.04 6.08 -11.13
N HIS A 186 11.72 5.43 -10.21
CA HIS A 186 12.54 6.08 -9.20
C HIS A 186 13.74 5.19 -8.84
N ALA A 187 14.69 5.72 -8.07
CA ALA A 187 15.99 5.09 -7.88
C ALA A 187 16.00 4.07 -6.72
N GLU A 188 14.97 4.09 -5.89
CA GLU A 188 14.77 3.19 -4.76
C GLU A 188 14.33 1.79 -5.22
N GLY A 189 14.92 0.74 -4.64
CA GLY A 189 14.28 -0.58 -4.67
C GLY A 189 12.99 -0.57 -3.85
N GLU A 190 12.00 -1.36 -4.26
CA GLU A 190 10.74 -1.47 -3.53
C GLU A 190 10.32 -2.93 -3.35
N PHE A 191 9.80 -3.19 -2.15
CA PHE A 191 9.11 -4.41 -1.80
C PHE A 191 7.63 -4.11 -1.59
N LEU A 192 6.75 -4.88 -2.24
CA LEU A 192 5.31 -4.83 -2.05
C LEU A 192 4.82 -6.14 -1.47
N TYR A 193 3.90 -6.07 -0.51
CA TYR A 193 3.18 -7.21 0.05
C TYR A 193 1.68 -6.91 0.11
N ALA A 194 0.87 -7.81 -0.45
CA ALA A 194 -0.58 -7.66 -0.44
C ALA A 194 -1.17 -8.11 0.91
N LEU A 195 -1.67 -7.15 1.69
CA LEU A 195 -2.28 -7.42 3.01
C LEU A 195 -3.72 -7.90 2.89
N SER A 196 -4.51 -7.25 2.03
CA SER A 196 -5.92 -7.58 1.78
C SER A 196 -6.36 -7.07 0.42
N GLY A 197 -7.38 -7.69 -0.17
CA GLY A 197 -7.76 -7.41 -1.56
C GLY A 197 -6.67 -7.86 -2.54
N ALA A 198 -6.99 -7.83 -3.83
CA ALA A 198 -6.05 -8.18 -4.88
C ALA A 198 -5.69 -6.93 -5.70
N VAL A 199 -4.46 -6.91 -6.22
CA VAL A 199 -3.96 -5.81 -7.05
C VAL A 199 -3.36 -6.34 -8.33
N ARG A 200 -3.41 -5.51 -9.38
CA ARG A 200 -2.53 -5.66 -10.54
C ARG A 200 -1.30 -4.81 -10.31
N VAL A 201 -0.13 -5.40 -10.50
CA VAL A 201 1.16 -4.71 -10.46
C VAL A 201 1.81 -4.87 -11.82
N GLU A 202 2.06 -3.77 -12.49
CA GLU A 202 2.83 -3.76 -13.73
C GLU A 202 4.28 -3.43 -13.42
N LEU A 203 5.20 -4.28 -13.87
CA LEU A 203 6.64 -4.15 -13.70
C LEU A 203 7.30 -4.32 -15.07
N ASP A 204 7.96 -3.27 -15.57
CA ASP A 204 8.57 -3.22 -16.90
C ASP A 204 7.64 -3.71 -18.03
N GLY A 205 6.37 -3.29 -17.97
CA GLY A 205 5.34 -3.61 -18.95
C GLY A 205 4.71 -5.01 -18.79
N VAL A 206 5.15 -5.81 -17.82
CA VAL A 206 4.54 -7.11 -17.49
C VAL A 206 3.59 -6.94 -16.33
N VAL A 207 2.34 -7.37 -16.52
CA VAL A 207 1.29 -7.28 -15.49
C VAL A 207 1.19 -8.57 -14.71
N HIS A 208 1.26 -8.45 -13.39
CA HIS A 208 1.10 -9.53 -12.42
C HIS A 208 -0.14 -9.26 -11.57
N ALA A 209 -0.93 -10.29 -11.28
CA ALA A 209 -1.97 -10.21 -10.25
C ALA A 209 -1.39 -10.72 -8.93
N LEU A 210 -1.52 -9.93 -7.86
CA LEU A 210 -1.14 -10.31 -6.51
C LEU A 210 -2.40 -10.47 -5.66
N ALA A 211 -2.56 -11.64 -5.05
CA ALA A 211 -3.59 -11.93 -4.05
C ALA A 211 -3.04 -11.67 -2.63
N PRO A 212 -3.91 -11.60 -1.60
CA PRO A 212 -3.45 -11.48 -0.21
C PRO A 212 -2.43 -12.56 0.15
N GLY A 213 -1.29 -12.14 0.69
CA GLY A 213 -0.15 -13.02 0.99
C GLY A 213 0.96 -13.03 -0.06
N ASP A 214 0.68 -12.57 -1.28
CA ASP A 214 1.69 -12.46 -2.33
C ASP A 214 2.57 -11.21 -2.12
N SER A 215 3.77 -11.27 -2.68
CA SER A 215 4.72 -10.16 -2.64
C SER A 215 5.57 -10.05 -3.89
N THR A 216 6.13 -8.86 -4.10
CA THR A 216 7.12 -8.61 -5.14
C THR A 216 8.24 -7.77 -4.57
N PHE A 217 9.43 -7.93 -5.16
CA PHE A 217 10.52 -6.99 -5.02
C PHE A 217 10.99 -6.60 -6.42
N TYR A 218 11.30 -5.33 -6.61
CA TYR A 218 11.94 -4.84 -7.82
C TYR A 218 12.99 -3.79 -7.48
N ALA A 219 14.09 -3.83 -8.24
CA ALA A 219 15.20 -2.90 -8.08
C ALA A 219 14.82 -1.50 -8.56
N GLY A 220 15.55 -0.49 -8.07
CA GLY A 220 15.42 0.88 -8.56
C GLY A 220 15.63 0.97 -10.08
N GLY A 221 14.88 1.86 -10.72
CA GLY A 221 14.85 2.04 -12.17
C GLY A 221 13.83 1.20 -12.91
N VAL A 222 13.22 0.18 -12.28
CA VAL A 222 12.12 -0.58 -12.86
C VAL A 222 10.88 0.30 -12.96
N ALA A 223 10.28 0.36 -14.15
CA ALA A 223 9.05 1.10 -14.36
C ALA A 223 7.88 0.33 -13.77
N HIS A 224 7.14 0.96 -12.85
CA HIS A 224 6.10 0.27 -12.11
C HIS A 224 4.85 1.11 -11.86
N ARG A 225 3.72 0.43 -11.71
CA ARG A 225 2.45 0.98 -11.24
C ARG A 225 1.59 -0.14 -10.68
N TRP A 226 0.58 0.22 -9.88
CA TRP A 226 -0.38 -0.75 -9.36
C TRP A 226 -1.76 -0.13 -9.20
N TRP A 227 -2.77 -0.98 -9.35
CA TRP A 227 -4.18 -0.63 -9.24
C TRP A 227 -4.98 -1.84 -8.73
N THR A 228 -6.24 -1.62 -8.36
CA THR A 228 -7.08 -2.68 -7.82
C THR A 228 -7.38 -3.76 -8.87
N LEU A 229 -7.50 -5.00 -8.41
CA LEU A 229 -8.12 -6.07 -9.17
C LEU A 229 -9.65 -5.95 -8.99
N ASP A 230 -10.38 -5.98 -10.11
CA ASP A 230 -11.84 -6.03 -10.16
C ASP A 230 -12.56 -4.97 -9.32
N ASP A 231 -12.00 -3.75 -9.30
CA ASP A 231 -12.55 -2.56 -8.62
C ASP A 231 -12.72 -2.72 -7.09
N ALA A 232 -12.17 -3.80 -6.51
CA ALA A 232 -12.24 -4.06 -5.09
C ALA A 232 -11.10 -3.34 -4.35
N PRO A 233 -11.37 -2.67 -3.21
CA PRO A 233 -10.32 -2.00 -2.44
C PRO A 233 -9.28 -3.02 -1.97
N ALA A 234 -8.02 -2.63 -2.04
CA ALA A 234 -6.89 -3.43 -1.60
C ALA A 234 -5.99 -2.64 -0.65
N ARG A 235 -5.16 -3.35 0.12
CA ARG A 235 -4.20 -2.77 1.03
C ARG A 235 -2.84 -3.42 0.83
N LEU A 236 -1.83 -2.59 0.74
CA LEU A 236 -0.44 -2.97 0.51
C LEU A 236 0.45 -2.52 1.66
N LEU A 237 1.39 -3.37 2.04
CA LEU A 237 2.60 -2.97 2.73
C LEU A 237 3.66 -2.69 1.65
N VAL A 238 4.15 -1.46 1.59
CA VAL A 238 5.20 -1.03 0.68
C VAL A 238 6.44 -0.73 1.51
N VAL A 239 7.59 -1.26 1.14
CA VAL A 239 8.87 -0.92 1.77
C VAL A 239 9.77 -0.37 0.69
N LYS A 240 10.08 0.92 0.77
CA LYS A 240 11.00 1.59 -0.14
C LYS A 240 12.39 1.62 0.46
N GLU A 241 13.41 1.23 -0.29
CA GLU A 241 14.79 1.46 0.14
C GLU A 241 15.12 2.95 0.15
N THR A 242 16.12 3.35 0.92
CA THR A 242 16.72 4.68 0.81
C THR A 242 17.94 4.59 -0.10
N VAL A 243 18.06 5.48 -1.08
CA VAL A 243 19.21 5.48 -1.98
C VAL A 243 20.44 5.99 -1.22
N ARG A 244 21.38 5.07 -0.94
CA ARG A 244 22.66 5.46 -0.34
C ARG A 244 23.47 6.24 -1.37
N ARG A 245 23.72 7.51 -1.07
CA ARG A 245 24.59 8.41 -1.85
C ARG A 245 26.00 8.40 -1.29
#